data_AF-A0AAD2DIY4-F1
#
_entry.id   AF-A0AAD2DIY4-F1
#
_cell.length_a   1.000
_cell.length_b   1.000
_cell.length_c   1.000
_cell.angle_alpha   90.00
_cell.angle_beta   90.00
_cell.angle_gamma   90.00
#
_symmetry.space_group_name_H-M   'P 1'
#
loop_
_entity.id
_entity.type
_entity.pdbx_description
1 polymer ?
#
loop_
_entity_poly.entity_id
_entity_poly.type
_entity_poly.pdbx_seq_one_letter_code
_entity_poly.pdbx_strand_id
1 'polypeptide(L)'
;MIYVGKSNPKDKVRRCHEIINREQLSHIFPLKDYYDYVWFFWVRLTSMWTSKLQHGMTVESDKIMQELLTMLTYDSSEQGWAVFSRGLYDMTKGKGDILLTVLDNSKQWEDKVDYPDKFVPVMNEAISGVHPEHHCNRLILPGQTGHIPERVVCSECGRTMDKYVMYRCCTD
;
A
#
# COMPACT_ATOMS: atom_id res chain seq x y z
N MET A 1 1.47 -5.73 14.52
CA MET A 1 1.77 -5.35 13.11
C MET A 1 2.23 -6.60 12.37
N ILE A 2 1.94 -6.70 11.07
CA ILE A 2 2.38 -7.81 10.20
C ILE A 2 3.17 -7.20 9.04
N TYR A 3 4.36 -7.74 8.77
CA TYR A 3 5.15 -7.34 7.62
C TYR A 3 4.80 -8.19 6.38
N VAL A 4 4.39 -7.52 5.29
CA VAL A 4 3.91 -8.14 4.05
C VAL A 4 4.93 -8.02 2.90
N GLY A 5 5.93 -7.16 3.00
CA GLY A 5 6.96 -6.99 1.96
C GLY A 5 6.43 -6.37 0.65
N LYS A 6 7.15 -6.64 -0.47
CA LYS A 6 6.83 -6.18 -1.83
C LYS A 6 6.48 -7.37 -2.74
N SER A 7 5.74 -7.11 -3.82
CA SER A 7 5.31 -8.13 -4.80
C SER A 7 6.47 -8.80 -5.53
N ASN A 8 7.59 -8.09 -5.66
CA ASN A 8 8.87 -8.65 -6.09
C ASN A 8 9.80 -8.73 -4.88
N PRO A 9 9.70 -9.80 -4.08
CA PRO A 9 10.51 -9.95 -2.88
C PRO A 9 11.97 -10.21 -3.28
N LYS A 10 12.80 -9.18 -3.11
CA LYS A 10 14.26 -9.27 -3.27
C LYS A 10 14.95 -9.54 -1.93
N ASP A 11 16.27 -9.64 -1.96
CA ASP A 11 17.13 -9.76 -0.78
C ASP A 11 16.82 -8.73 0.32
N LYS A 12 16.36 -7.53 -0.04
CA LYS A 12 15.95 -6.51 0.93
C LYS A 12 14.75 -6.97 1.77
N VAL A 13 13.74 -7.56 1.14
CA VAL A 13 12.55 -8.08 1.83
C VAL A 13 12.94 -9.24 2.75
N ARG A 14 13.79 -10.16 2.26
CA ARG A 14 14.34 -11.25 3.07
C ARG A 14 15.06 -10.74 4.33
N ARG A 15 15.98 -9.79 4.16
CA ARG A 15 16.74 -9.19 5.27
C ARG A 15 15.82 -8.51 6.30
N CYS A 16 14.82 -7.75 5.85
CA CYS A 16 13.83 -7.16 6.76
C CYS A 16 13.09 -8.25 7.55
N HIS A 17 12.66 -9.32 6.87
CA HIS A 17 11.95 -10.44 7.50
C HIS A 17 12.80 -11.15 8.57
N GLU A 18 14.08 -11.40 8.26
CA GLU A 18 15.05 -11.99 9.19
C GLU A 18 15.30 -11.12 10.42
N ILE A 19 15.45 -9.81 10.22
CA ILE A 19 15.62 -8.83 11.31
C ILE A 19 14.38 -8.82 12.21
N ILE A 20 13.18 -8.71 11.62
CA ILE A 20 11.93 -8.69 12.37
C ILE A 20 11.77 -9.98 13.20
N ASN A 21 12.10 -11.14 12.63
CA ASN A 21 12.07 -12.41 13.34
C ASN A 21 13.10 -12.47 14.48
N ARG A 22 14.35 -12.10 14.20
CA ARG A 22 15.45 -12.18 15.18
C ARG A 22 15.22 -11.23 16.35
N GLU A 23 14.74 -10.02 16.07
CA GLU A 23 14.58 -8.95 17.04
C GLU A 23 13.16 -8.86 17.62
N GLN A 24 12.26 -9.77 17.21
CA GLN A 24 10.87 -9.85 17.68
C GLN A 24 10.10 -8.51 17.53
N LEU A 25 10.34 -7.80 16.43
CA LEU A 25 9.78 -6.45 16.20
C LEU A 25 8.31 -6.50 15.74
N SER A 26 7.86 -7.64 15.21
CA SER A 26 6.52 -7.80 14.65
C SER A 26 6.18 -9.26 14.40
N HIS A 27 4.92 -9.50 14.06
CA HIS A 27 4.52 -10.79 13.49
C HIS A 27 4.93 -10.87 12.03
N ILE A 28 5.31 -12.07 11.61
CA ILE A 28 5.71 -12.37 10.24
C ILE A 28 5.10 -13.70 9.79
N PHE A 29 4.96 -13.86 8.47
CA PHE A 29 4.72 -15.18 7.91
C PHE A 29 5.92 -16.11 8.18
N PRO A 30 5.70 -17.43 8.37
CA PRO A 30 6.78 -18.39 8.62
C PRO A 30 7.93 -18.26 7.63
N LEU A 31 9.18 -18.24 8.11
CA LEU A 31 10.38 -18.04 7.28
C LEU A 31 10.52 -19.05 6.13
N LYS A 32 9.96 -20.25 6.29
CA LYS A 32 10.03 -21.30 5.27
C LYS A 32 9.18 -20.98 4.04
N ASP A 33 8.00 -20.41 4.25
CA ASP A 33 6.96 -20.25 3.23
C ASP A 33 6.63 -18.76 2.99
N TYR A 34 7.43 -17.83 3.53
CA TYR A 34 7.09 -16.40 3.51
C TYR A 34 6.95 -15.87 2.08
N TYR A 35 7.80 -16.32 1.15
CA TYR A 35 7.72 -15.91 -0.24
C TYR A 35 6.37 -16.27 -0.85
N ASP A 36 5.84 -17.45 -0.55
CA ASP A 36 4.54 -17.90 -1.02
C ASP A 36 3.42 -17.02 -0.43
N TYR A 37 3.47 -16.72 0.87
CA TYR A 37 2.47 -15.86 1.51
C TYR A 37 2.48 -14.42 0.96
N VAL A 38 3.67 -13.84 0.76
CA VAL A 38 3.83 -12.53 0.13
C VAL A 38 3.28 -12.57 -1.29
N TRP A 39 3.63 -13.60 -2.07
CA TRP A 39 3.14 -13.78 -3.43
C TRP A 39 1.60 -13.91 -3.48
N PHE A 40 1.02 -14.77 -2.65
CA PHE A 40 -0.43 -14.95 -2.56
C PHE A 40 -1.16 -13.66 -2.22
N PHE A 41 -0.61 -12.84 -1.32
CA PHE A 41 -1.17 -11.54 -0.99
C PHE A 41 -1.28 -10.63 -2.23
N TRP A 42 -0.17 -10.47 -2.97
CA TRP A 42 -0.13 -9.57 -4.13
C TRP A 42 -0.91 -10.11 -5.34
N VAL A 43 -0.87 -11.42 -5.57
CA VAL A 43 -1.72 -12.08 -6.58
C VAL A 43 -3.19 -11.85 -6.25
N ARG A 44 -3.59 -11.94 -4.97
CA ARG A 44 -4.99 -11.73 -4.59
C ARG A 44 -5.48 -10.32 -4.92
N LEU A 45 -4.67 -9.29 -4.62
CA LEU A 45 -5.01 -7.90 -4.97
C LEU A 45 -5.15 -7.73 -6.49
N THR A 46 -4.23 -8.30 -7.26
CA THR A 46 -4.24 -8.24 -8.72
C THR A 46 -5.45 -8.98 -9.31
N SER A 47 -5.80 -10.15 -8.76
CA SER A 47 -6.98 -10.91 -9.18
C SER A 47 -8.28 -10.17 -8.88
N MET A 48 -8.39 -9.54 -7.69
CA MET A 48 -9.56 -8.73 -7.34
C MET A 48 -9.72 -7.54 -8.29
N TRP A 49 -8.61 -6.86 -8.61
CA TRP A 49 -8.61 -5.75 -9.56
C TRP A 49 -9.09 -6.19 -10.95
N THR A 50 -8.52 -7.29 -11.45
CA THR A 50 -8.88 -7.86 -12.76
C THR A 50 -10.36 -8.25 -12.82
N SER A 51 -10.87 -8.91 -11.75
CA SER A 51 -12.28 -9.28 -11.65
C SER A 51 -13.19 -8.04 -11.69
N LYS A 52 -12.87 -6.99 -10.94
CA LYS A 52 -13.65 -5.75 -10.93
C LYS A 52 -13.70 -5.08 -12.31
N LEU A 53 -12.56 -5.04 -13.02
CA LEU A 53 -12.52 -4.56 -14.40
C LEU A 53 -13.40 -5.37 -15.35
N GLN A 54 -13.39 -6.70 -15.24
CA GLN A 54 -14.25 -7.57 -16.05
C GLN A 54 -15.74 -7.34 -15.80
N HIS A 55 -16.11 -6.90 -14.59
CA HIS A 55 -17.46 -6.49 -14.24
C HIS A 55 -17.80 -5.05 -14.67
N GLY A 56 -16.91 -4.36 -15.38
CA GLY A 56 -17.12 -2.99 -15.85
C GLY A 56 -17.04 -1.94 -14.75
N MET A 57 -16.51 -2.27 -13.57
CA MET A 57 -16.30 -1.31 -12.50
C MET A 57 -15.13 -0.39 -12.85
N THR A 58 -15.21 0.87 -12.40
CA THR A 58 -14.12 1.84 -12.52
C THR A 58 -13.65 2.32 -11.15
N VAL A 59 -12.49 2.99 -11.12
CA VAL A 59 -11.94 3.60 -9.91
C VAL A 59 -12.91 4.62 -9.34
N GLU A 60 -13.62 5.35 -10.19
CA GLU A 60 -14.60 6.37 -9.78
C GLU A 60 -15.88 5.75 -9.22
N SER A 61 -16.30 4.59 -9.75
CA SER A 61 -17.57 3.96 -9.37
C SER A 61 -17.47 2.99 -8.18
N ASP A 62 -16.27 2.48 -7.87
CA ASP A 62 -16.09 1.39 -6.91
C ASP A 62 -14.97 1.69 -5.89
N LYS A 63 -15.35 1.82 -4.61
CA LYS A 63 -14.40 2.09 -3.51
C LYS A 63 -13.38 0.97 -3.34
N ILE A 64 -13.74 -0.29 -3.58
CA ILE A 64 -12.79 -1.41 -3.48
C ILE A 64 -11.73 -1.27 -4.58
N MET A 65 -12.10 -0.83 -5.79
CA MET A 65 -11.12 -0.54 -6.83
C MET A 65 -10.15 0.58 -6.43
N GLN A 66 -10.63 1.64 -5.79
CA GLN A 66 -9.75 2.71 -5.28
C GLN A 66 -8.73 2.17 -4.27
N GLU A 67 -9.17 1.32 -3.36
CA GLU A 67 -8.32 0.69 -2.36
C GLU A 67 -7.29 -0.25 -2.99
N LEU A 68 -7.72 -1.11 -3.92
CA LEU A 68 -6.82 -2.01 -4.66
C LEU A 68 -5.76 -1.23 -5.44
N LEU A 69 -6.17 -0.17 -6.15
CA LEU A 69 -5.26 0.68 -6.91
C LEU A 69 -4.22 1.35 -5.99
N THR A 70 -4.66 1.80 -4.82
CA THR A 70 -3.77 2.44 -3.85
C THR A 70 -2.72 1.44 -3.34
N MET A 71 -3.13 0.21 -3.00
CA MET A 71 -2.19 -0.83 -2.57
C MET A 71 -1.19 -1.22 -3.67
N LEU A 72 -1.62 -1.32 -4.92
CA LEU A 72 -0.74 -1.59 -6.07
C LEU A 72 0.22 -0.42 -6.34
N THR A 73 -0.21 0.82 -6.11
CA THR A 73 0.64 2.00 -6.19
C THR A 73 1.74 1.95 -5.11
N TYR A 74 1.37 1.58 -3.89
CA TYR A 74 2.30 1.45 -2.76
C TYR A 74 3.37 0.38 -2.96
N ASP A 75 3.04 -0.75 -3.60
CA ASP A 75 4.02 -1.77 -3.95
C ASP A 75 5.18 -1.23 -4.80
N SER A 76 4.83 -0.34 -5.73
CA SER A 76 5.82 0.29 -6.62
C SER A 76 6.57 1.47 -5.98
N SER A 77 6.16 1.90 -4.78
CA SER A 77 6.83 2.97 -4.03
C SER A 77 8.13 2.49 -3.41
N GLU A 78 9.16 3.33 -3.43
CA GLU A 78 10.43 3.06 -2.74
C GLU A 78 10.43 3.54 -1.27
N GLN A 79 9.43 4.33 -0.88
CA GLN A 79 9.36 5.00 0.44
C GLN A 79 8.66 4.16 1.52
N GLY A 80 8.29 2.91 1.23
CA GLY A 80 7.49 2.08 2.13
C GLY A 80 6.05 2.57 2.27
N TRP A 81 5.25 1.84 3.03
CA TRP A 81 3.84 2.13 3.30
C TRP A 81 3.36 1.34 4.51
N ALA A 82 2.25 1.76 5.12
CA ALA A 82 1.55 0.94 6.11
C ALA A 82 0.04 1.13 6.00
N VAL A 83 -0.68 0.10 6.47
CA VAL A 83 -2.13 0.11 6.63
C VAL A 83 -2.42 -0.19 8.10
N PHE A 84 -3.30 0.61 8.68
CA PHE A 84 -3.79 0.47 10.03
C PHE A 84 -5.28 0.20 9.96
N SER A 85 -5.74 -0.86 10.61
CA SER A 85 -7.16 -1.19 10.63
C SER A 85 -7.63 -1.62 12.00
N ARG A 86 -8.92 -1.42 12.24
CA ARG A 86 -9.62 -1.89 13.42
C ARG A 86 -11.00 -2.41 12.99
N GLY A 87 -11.29 -3.66 13.34
CA GLY A 87 -12.54 -4.28 12.93
C GLY A 87 -12.67 -4.39 11.41
N LEU A 88 -13.91 -4.33 10.91
CA LEU A 88 -14.23 -4.54 9.50
C LEU A 88 -14.23 -3.27 8.65
N TYR A 89 -14.42 -2.10 9.27
CA TYR A 89 -14.74 -0.87 8.56
C TYR A 89 -13.72 0.26 8.80
N ASP A 90 -12.99 0.24 9.91
CA ASP A 90 -12.02 1.28 10.20
C ASP A 90 -10.68 0.89 9.61
N MET A 91 -10.24 1.66 8.62
CA MET A 91 -8.93 1.51 8.00
C MET A 91 -8.38 2.87 7.60
N THR A 92 -7.11 3.11 7.89
CA THR A 92 -6.32 4.20 7.32
C THR A 92 -5.01 3.64 6.78
N LYS A 93 -4.37 4.40 5.90
CA LYS A 93 -3.17 3.97 5.17
C LYS A 93 -2.38 5.18 4.71
N GLY A 94 -1.10 4.99 4.46
CA GLY A 94 -0.25 6.05 3.94
C GLY A 94 1.07 5.52 3.42
N LYS A 95 1.75 6.37 2.64
CA LYS A 95 3.14 6.16 2.25
C LYS A 95 4.05 6.38 3.45
N GLY A 96 5.22 5.75 3.44
CA GLY A 96 6.13 5.77 4.58
C GLY A 96 6.67 7.16 4.89
N ASP A 97 6.91 8.03 3.91
CA ASP A 97 7.31 9.42 4.14
C ASP A 97 6.26 10.22 4.93
N ILE A 98 5.00 10.12 4.52
CA ILE A 98 3.87 10.75 5.23
C ILE A 98 3.70 10.13 6.61
N LEU A 99 3.68 8.80 6.70
CA LEU A 99 3.46 8.10 7.97
C LEU A 99 4.57 8.34 8.97
N LEU A 100 5.83 8.33 8.55
CA LEU A 100 6.96 8.65 9.41
C LEU A 100 6.85 10.09 9.92
N THR A 101 6.49 11.04 9.05
CA THR A 101 6.24 12.43 9.47
C THR A 101 5.14 12.52 10.53
N VAL A 102 4.03 11.81 10.36
CA VAL A 102 2.92 11.79 11.33
C VAL A 102 3.33 11.15 12.65
N LEU A 103 4.06 10.03 12.59
CA LEU A 103 4.49 9.26 13.77
C LEU A 103 5.59 10.00 14.56
N ASP A 104 6.54 10.64 13.87
CA ASP A 104 7.58 11.46 14.50
C ASP A 104 6.99 12.67 15.24
N ASN A 105 5.82 13.14 14.79
CA ASN A 105 5.05 14.22 15.40
C ASN A 105 3.87 13.71 16.26
N SER A 106 3.96 12.49 16.82
CA SER A 106 2.87 11.87 17.61
C SER A 106 2.31 12.77 18.72
N LYS A 107 3.18 13.53 19.37
CA LYS A 107 2.83 14.46 20.47
C LYS A 107 1.76 15.49 20.10
N GLN A 108 1.51 15.74 18.82
CA GLN A 108 0.50 16.69 18.35
C GLN A 108 -0.93 16.09 18.30
N TRP A 109 -1.05 14.76 18.36
CA TRP A 109 -2.33 14.07 18.18
C TRP A 109 -2.55 12.87 19.10
N GLU A 110 -1.52 12.35 19.76
CA GLU A 110 -1.60 11.15 20.61
C GLU A 110 -2.56 11.33 21.80
N ASP A 111 -2.69 12.56 22.32
CA ASP A 111 -3.62 12.95 23.38
C ASP A 111 -5.10 12.82 22.95
N LYS A 112 -5.37 12.90 21.64
CA LYS A 112 -6.71 12.68 21.07
C LYS A 112 -7.10 11.19 21.06
N VAL A 113 -6.14 10.28 21.24
CA VAL A 113 -6.37 8.83 21.28
C VAL A 113 -6.60 8.38 22.74
N ASP A 114 -7.71 8.82 23.32
CA ASP A 114 -8.11 8.45 24.68
C ASP A 114 -8.68 7.02 24.80
N TYR A 115 -9.05 6.39 23.68
CA TYR A 115 -9.50 5.01 23.61
C TYR A 115 -8.97 4.32 22.33
N PRO A 116 -8.71 3.00 22.36
CA PRO A 116 -8.15 2.28 21.22
C PRO A 116 -8.95 2.37 19.90
N ASP A 117 -10.23 2.73 19.92
CA ASP A 117 -11.06 2.90 18.72
C ASP A 117 -10.80 4.23 18.00
N LYS A 118 -10.34 5.25 18.72
CA LYS A 118 -9.98 6.55 18.15
C LYS A 118 -8.67 6.54 17.38
N PHE A 119 -7.84 5.50 17.55
CA PHE A 119 -6.54 5.44 16.90
C PHE A 119 -6.62 5.59 15.38
N VAL A 120 -7.48 4.80 14.72
CA VAL A 120 -7.63 4.84 13.25
C VAL A 120 -8.17 6.20 12.76
N PRO A 121 -9.28 6.74 13.29
CA PRO A 121 -9.79 8.04 12.82
C PRO A 121 -8.84 9.21 13.12
N VAL A 122 -8.19 9.24 14.29
CA VAL A 122 -7.22 10.30 14.64
C VAL A 122 -5.99 10.22 13.73
N MET A 123 -5.46 9.01 13.49
CA MET A 123 -4.36 8.84 12.56
C MET A 123 -4.76 9.24 11.14
N ASN A 124 -5.98 8.93 10.70
CA ASN A 124 -6.47 9.33 9.40
C ASN A 124 -6.56 10.87 9.25
N GLU A 125 -6.99 11.57 10.29
CA GLU A 125 -6.99 13.04 10.36
C GLU A 125 -5.56 13.58 10.28
N ALA A 126 -4.64 13.03 11.07
CA ALA A 126 -3.24 13.45 11.10
C ALA A 126 -2.54 13.25 9.74
N ILE A 127 -2.77 12.11 9.08
CA ILE A 127 -2.28 11.83 7.72
C ILE A 127 -2.85 12.84 6.73
N SER A 128 -4.16 13.11 6.80
CA SER A 128 -4.82 14.05 5.89
C SER A 128 -4.31 15.49 6.07
N GLY A 129 -3.76 15.84 7.23
CA GLY A 129 -3.13 17.14 7.48
C GLY A 129 -1.78 17.31 6.77
N VAL A 130 -1.10 16.23 6.42
CA VAL A 130 0.23 16.27 5.78
C VAL A 130 0.07 16.38 4.26
N HIS A 131 0.42 17.55 3.73
CA HIS A 131 0.36 17.83 2.29
C HIS A 131 1.80 17.95 1.75
N PRO A 132 2.35 16.92 1.09
CA PRO A 132 3.65 17.06 0.45
C PRO A 132 3.57 18.07 -0.70
N GLU A 133 4.57 18.93 -0.83
CA GLU A 133 4.66 19.93 -1.91
C GLU A 133 4.61 19.28 -3.31
N HIS A 134 5.14 18.04 -3.40
CA HIS A 134 5.14 17.25 -4.62
C HIS A 134 4.52 15.87 -4.38
N HIS A 135 3.44 15.59 -5.11
CA HIS A 135 2.77 14.30 -5.11
C HIS A 135 3.06 13.56 -6.43
N CYS A 136 3.82 12.46 -6.34
CA CYS A 136 4.06 11.56 -7.46
C CYS A 136 3.63 10.14 -7.08
N ASN A 137 2.56 9.66 -7.72
CA ASN A 137 2.12 8.27 -7.62
C ASN A 137 2.53 7.53 -8.89
N ARG A 138 3.21 6.40 -8.69
CA ARG A 138 3.57 5.49 -9.76
C ARG A 138 2.70 4.25 -9.63
N LEU A 139 2.13 3.81 -10.74
CA LEU A 139 1.43 2.54 -10.82
C LEU A 139 2.15 1.67 -11.85
N ILE A 140 2.51 0.45 -11.45
CA ILE A 140 3.09 -0.54 -12.35
C ILE A 140 2.09 -1.67 -12.47
N LEU A 141 1.40 -1.76 -13.61
CA LEU A 141 0.49 -2.85 -13.89
C LEU A 141 1.27 -4.03 -14.49
N PRO A 142 1.02 -5.27 -14.06
CA PRO A 142 1.66 -6.45 -14.65
C PRO A 142 1.20 -6.61 -16.11
N GLY A 143 2.17 -6.67 -17.03
CA GLY A 143 1.95 -6.69 -18.49
C GLY A 143 1.17 -7.88 -19.05
N GLN A 144 0.71 -8.80 -18.20
CA GLN A 144 -0.10 -9.97 -18.58
C GLN A 144 -1.60 -9.71 -18.56
N THR A 145 -2.05 -8.56 -18.07
CA THR A 145 -3.47 -8.18 -18.21
C THR A 145 -3.66 -7.59 -19.60
N GLY A 146 -4.22 -8.36 -20.54
CA GLY A 146 -4.59 -7.93 -21.90
C GLY A 146 -5.61 -6.77 -21.96
N HIS A 147 -5.87 -6.11 -20.83
CA HIS A 147 -6.76 -4.97 -20.68
C HIS A 147 -6.09 -3.92 -19.79
N ILE A 148 -5.00 -3.31 -20.28
CA ILE A 148 -4.41 -2.14 -19.63
C ILE A 148 -5.41 -0.99 -19.80
N PRO A 149 -5.94 -0.40 -18.71
CA PRO A 149 -6.87 0.73 -18.82
C PRO A 149 -6.25 1.87 -19.63
N GLU A 150 -7.01 2.44 -20.56
CA GLU A 150 -6.55 3.62 -21.32
C GLU A 150 -6.42 4.85 -20.44
N ARG A 151 -7.24 4.93 -19.39
CA ARG A 151 -7.28 6.02 -18.44
C ARG A 151 -7.28 5.48 -17.02
N VAL A 152 -6.40 6.03 -16.19
CA VAL A 152 -6.38 5.80 -14.74
C VAL A 152 -6.38 7.16 -14.05
N VAL A 153 -7.19 7.32 -13.02
CA VAL A 153 -7.23 8.52 -12.19
C VAL A 153 -6.47 8.23 -10.89
N CYS A 154 -5.62 9.16 -10.45
CA CYS A 154 -4.88 9.06 -9.20
C CYS A 154 -5.86 9.06 -8.02
N SER A 155 -5.77 8.05 -7.15
CA SER A 155 -6.64 7.92 -5.97
C SER A 155 -6.40 8.99 -4.91
N GLU A 156 -5.24 9.66 -4.91
CA GLU A 156 -4.91 10.71 -3.93
C GLU A 156 -5.30 12.11 -4.41
N CYS A 157 -5.07 12.45 -5.69
CA CYS A 157 -5.27 13.82 -6.19
C CYS A 157 -6.34 13.97 -7.28
N GLY A 158 -6.97 12.88 -7.72
CA GLY A 158 -8.03 12.89 -8.72
C GLY A 158 -7.59 13.29 -10.14
N ARG A 159 -6.29 13.55 -10.37
CA ARG A 159 -5.77 13.85 -11.71
C ARG A 159 -5.63 12.57 -12.53
N THR A 160 -5.81 12.70 -13.84
CA THR A 160 -5.53 11.59 -14.77
C THR A 160 -4.02 11.31 -14.75
N MET A 161 -3.64 10.03 -14.60
CA MET A 161 -2.26 9.60 -14.59
C MET A 161 -1.72 9.48 -16.02
N ASP A 162 -0.46 9.86 -16.21
CA ASP A 162 0.23 9.65 -17.48
C ASP A 162 0.55 8.17 -17.70
N LYS A 163 0.38 7.72 -18.94
CA LYS A 163 0.67 6.34 -19.36
C LYS A 163 2.06 6.27 -20.00
N TYR A 164 2.94 5.45 -19.43
CA TYR A 164 4.27 5.19 -19.96
C TYR A 164 4.46 3.69 -20.26
N VAL A 165 5.15 3.37 -21.36
CA VAL A 165 5.69 2.03 -21.60
C VAL A 165 7.11 1.99 -21.05
N MET A 166 7.40 1.05 -20.14
CA MET A 166 8.70 0.94 -19.49
C MET A 166 9.35 -0.41 -19.76
N TYR A 167 10.59 -0.38 -20.24
CA TYR A 167 11.49 -1.52 -20.25
C TYR A 167 12.42 -1.41 -19.04
N ARG A 168 12.47 -2.44 -18.20
CA ARG A 168 13.35 -2.49 -17.05
C ARG A 168 14.16 -3.78 -17.11
N CYS A 169 15.48 -3.65 -17.20
CA CYS A 169 16.40 -4.76 -16.96
C CYS A 169 16.79 -4.70 -15.48
N CYS A 170 16.54 -5.79 -14.74
CA CYS A 170 16.97 -5.92 -13.35
C CYS A 170 18.00 -7.06 -13.29
N THR A 171 19.21 -6.78 -12.84
CA THR A 171 20.25 -7.81 -12.59
C THR A 171 20.35 -8.21 -11.12
N ASP A 172 19.55 -7.60 -10.25
CA ASP A 172 19.52 -7.81 -8.79
C ASP A 172 18.09 -7.99 -8.28
#